data_AF-A0A392V2A8-F1
#
_entry.id   AF-A0A392V2A8-F1
#
_cell.length_a   1.000
_cell.length_b   1.000
_cell.length_c   1.000
_cell.angle_alpha   90.00
_cell.angle_beta   90.00
_cell.angle_gamma   90.00
#
_symmetry.space_group_name_H-M   'P 1'
#
loop_
_entity.id
_entity.type
_entity.pdbx_description
1 polymer ?
#
loop_
_entity_poly.entity_id
_entity_poly.type
_entity_poly.pdbx_seq_one_letter_code
_entity_poly.pdbx_strand_id
1 'polypeptide(L)' 'MASIIHEFAYDVFLSFRGEDTRYGFTGNLKKALVDKGVRTFMDDAELQKGDEITPSLLNAIESSK' A
#
# COMPACT_ATOMS: atom_id res chain seq x y z
N MET A 1 25.54 -8.93 -14.84
CA MET A 1 24.08 -8.72 -14.80
C MET A 1 23.79 -7.80 -13.62
N ALA A 2 23.78 -6.49 -13.83
CA ALA A 2 23.37 -5.57 -12.76
C ALA A 2 21.84 -5.66 -12.68
N SER A 3 21.33 -6.32 -11.64
CA SER A 3 19.92 -6.18 -11.28
C SER A 3 19.72 -4.69 -10.97
N ILE A 4 18.86 -4.02 -11.72
CA ILE A 4 18.37 -2.71 -11.33
C ILE A 4 17.54 -2.97 -10.08
N ILE A 5 18.17 -2.82 -8.91
CA ILE A 5 17.45 -2.76 -7.65
C ILE A 5 16.71 -1.43 -7.70
N HIS A 6 15.50 -1.43 -8.27
CA HIS A 6 14.55 -0.40 -7.90
C HIS A 6 14.29 -0.63 -6.42
N GLU A 7 14.91 0.19 -5.56
CA GLU A 7 14.52 0.32 -4.16
C GLU A 7 13.15 0.96 -4.11
N PHE A 8 12.14 0.19 -4.51
CA PHE A 8 10.76 0.51 -4.25
C PHE A 8 10.61 0.67 -2.73
N ALA A 9 10.00 1.76 -2.27
CA ALA A 9 9.83 2.03 -0.85
C ALA A 9 8.96 0.95 -0.17
N TYR A 10 8.10 0.30 -0.96
CA TYR A 10 7.17 -0.73 -0.54
C TYR A 10 7.27 -1.95 -1.46
N ASP A 11 7.03 -3.12 -0.88
CA ASP A 11 6.98 -4.41 -1.56
C ASP A 11 5.55 -4.76 -1.99
N VAL A 12 4.54 -4.25 -1.27
CA VAL A 12 3.11 -4.51 -1.53
C VAL A 12 2.29 -3.22 -1.36
N PHE A 13 1.35 -3.01 -2.28
CA PHE A 13 0.30 -2.01 -2.19
C PHE A 13 -1.05 -2.68 -1.91
N LEU A 14 -1.72 -2.28 -0.82
CA LEU A 14 -3.06 -2.76 -0.49
C LEU A 14 -4.12 -1.77 -0.99
N SER A 15 -4.84 -2.17 -2.05
CA SER A 15 -6.04 -1.50 -2.56
C SER A 15 -7.29 -2.13 -1.95
N PHE A 16 -8.11 -1.34 -1.27
CA PHE A 16 -9.31 -1.84 -0.61
C PHE A 16 -10.33 -0.72 -0.39
N ARG A 17 -11.61 -1.11 -0.27
CA ARG A 17 -12.63 -0.18 0.21
C ARG A 17 -12.52 -0.06 1.73
N GLY A 18 -12.09 1.10 2.19
CA GLY A 18 -11.84 1.37 3.61
C GLY A 18 -13.06 1.14 4.50
N GLU A 19 -14.25 1.55 4.04
CA GLU A 19 -15.52 1.36 4.75
C GLU A 19 -15.82 -0.12 5.04
N ASP A 20 -15.46 -1.02 4.12
CA ASP A 20 -15.86 -2.43 4.19
C ASP A 20 -14.90 -3.27 5.04
N THR A 21 -13.59 -2.99 4.96
CA THR A 21 -12.57 -3.98 5.36
C THR A 21 -11.42 -3.45 6.21
N ARG A 22 -11.33 -2.13 6.45
CA ARG A 22 -10.18 -1.48 7.13
C ARG A 22 -9.84 -2.12 8.47
N TYR A 23 -10.80 -2.19 9.38
CA TYR A 23 -10.58 -2.66 10.74
C TYR A 23 -10.71 -4.19 10.89
N GLY A 24 -11.12 -4.88 9.82
CA GLY A 24 -11.28 -6.33 9.78
C GLY A 24 -10.15 -6.99 8.98
N PHE A 25 -10.52 -7.50 7.81
CA PHE A 25 -9.61 -8.27 6.96
C PHE A 25 -8.33 -7.51 6.60
N THR A 26 -8.45 -6.28 6.09
CA THR A 26 -7.31 -5.54 5.54
C THR A 26 -6.34 -5.11 6.65
N GLY A 27 -6.85 -4.73 7.81
CA GLY A 27 -6.02 -4.44 8.99
C GLY A 27 -5.21 -5.66 9.44
N ASN A 28 -5.85 -6.84 9.51
CA ASN A 28 -5.18 -8.09 9.85
C ASN A 28 -4.13 -8.49 8.79
N LEU A 29 -4.46 -8.33 7.51
CA LEU A 29 -3.54 -8.60 6.40
C LEU A 29 -2.30 -7.70 6.47
N LYS A 30 -2.48 -6.39 6.65
CA LYS A 30 -1.35 -5.45 6.82
C LYS A 30 -0.45 -5.87 7.98
N LYS A 31 -1.04 -6.21 9.13
CA LYS A 31 -0.28 -6.66 10.30
C LYS A 31 0.54 -7.90 9.98
N ALA A 32 -0.07 -8.93 9.37
CA ALA A 32 0.62 -10.16 9.02
C ALA A 32 1.78 -9.92 8.03
N LEU A 33 1.62 -9.01 7.06
CA LEU A 33 2.67 -8.63 6.11
C LEU A 33 3.83 -7.91 6.82
N VAL A 34 3.54 -6.94 7.69
CA VAL A 34 4.55 -6.22 8.48
C VAL A 34 5.30 -7.16 9.42
N ASP A 35 4.60 -8.08 10.09
CA ASP A 35 5.21 -9.09 10.97
C ASP A 35 6.15 -10.04 10.20
N LYS A 36 5.99 -10.15 8.87
CA LYS A 36 6.87 -10.90 7.97
C LYS A 36 7.97 -10.05 7.33
N GLY A 37 8.07 -8.77 7.70
CA GLY A 37 9.06 -7.83 7.17
C GLY A 37 8.74 -7.33 5.76
N VAL A 38 7.51 -7.51 5.29
CA VAL A 38 7.06 -7.02 3.98
C VAL A 38 6.65 -5.55 4.11
N ARG A 39 7.36 -4.66 3.42
CA ARG A 39 7.08 -3.22 3.43
C ARG A 39 5.76 -2.98 2.70
N THR A 40 4.72 -2.65 3.44
CA THR A 40 3.36 -2.59 2.88
C THR A 40 2.83 -1.17 2.93
N PHE A 41 2.47 -0.62 1.77
CA PHE A 41 1.67 0.59 1.68
C PHE A 41 0.20 0.22 1.79
N MET A 42 -0.53 0.92 2.66
CA MET A 42 -1.97 0.79 2.80
C MET A 42 -2.56 2.12 2.39
N ASP A 43 -3.45 2.11 1.39
CA ASP A 43 -4.23 3.28 1.05
C ASP A 43 -5.27 3.53 2.14
N ASP A 44 -4.80 4.17 3.21
CA ASP A 44 -5.65 4.60 4.30
C ASP A 44 -6.54 5.72 3.76
N ALA A 45 -7.80 5.40 3.46
CA ALA A 45 -8.85 6.36 3.08
C ALA A 45 -9.07 7.57 4.03
N GLU A 46 -8.20 7.80 5.03
CA GLU A 46 -8.00 9.13 5.64
C GLU A 46 -7.23 10.10 4.72
N LEU A 47 -6.59 9.61 3.65
CA LEU A 47 -6.29 10.37 2.43
C LEU A 47 -7.62 10.70 1.76
N GLN A 48 -8.21 11.81 2.19
CA GLN A 48 -9.39 12.50 1.64
C GLN A 48 -10.14 11.74 0.54
N LYS A 49 -11.29 11.16 0.91
CA LYS A 49 -12.43 10.80 0.05
C LYS A 49 -12.17 10.98 -1.45
N GLY A 50 -11.90 9.88 -2.14
CA GLY A 50 -12.65 9.45 -3.33
C GLY A 50 -12.70 10.33 -4.58
N ASP A 51 -12.14 11.53 -4.60
CA ASP A 51 -12.33 12.46 -5.73
C ASP A 51 -11.04 12.69 -6.55
N GLU A 52 -9.86 12.49 -5.98
CA GLU A 52 -8.59 12.57 -6.71
C GLU A 52 -7.61 11.48 -6.27
N ILE A 53 -6.94 10.85 -7.24
CA ILE A 53 -5.78 10.00 -6.96
C ILE A 53 -4.72 10.91 -6.34
N THR A 54 -4.50 10.78 -5.03
CA THR A 54 -3.51 11.61 -4.36
C THR A 54 -2.14 11.40 -5.03
N PRO A 55 -1.30 12.44 -5.16
CA PRO A 55 0.04 12.28 -5.72
C PRO A 55 0.88 11.21 -4.99
N SER A 56 0.62 11.01 -3.70
CA SER A 56 1.17 9.91 -2.91
C SER A 56 0.75 8.52 -3.40
N LEU A 57 -0.50 8.36 -3.83
CA LEU A 57 -1.02 7.11 -4.37
C LEU A 57 -0.43 6.82 -5.76
N LEU A 58 -0.34 7.83 -6.64
CA LEU A 58 0.35 7.70 -7.93
C LEU A 58 1.81 7.29 -7.75
N ASN A 59 2.53 7.99 -6.88
CA ASN A 59 3.93 7.65 -6.58
C ASN A 59 4.07 6.24 -6.00
N ALA A 60 3.14 5.81 -5.14
CA ALA A 60 3.15 4.46 -4.59
C ALA A 60 2.91 3.38 -5.66
N ILE A 61 2.02 3.63 -6.62
CA ILE A 61 1.76 2.72 -7.75
C ILE A 61 2.99 2.62 -8.66
N GLU A 62 3.58 3.75 -9.06
CA GLU A 62 4.80 3.77 -9.87
C GLU A 62 6.00 3.17 -9.13
N SER A 63 6.00 3.29 -7.80
CA SER A 63 7.04 2.77 -6.92
C SER A 63 6.69 1.40 -6.32
N SER A 64 5.79 0.64 -6.94
CA SER A 64 5.49 -0.75 -6.57
C SER A 64 5.72 -1.66 -7.77
N LYS A 65 6.15 -2.89 -7.52
CA LYS A 65 6.53 -3.87 -8.55
C LYS A 65 5.42 -4.88 -8.85
#